data_AF-A0A7J2TMY6-F1
#
_entry.id   AF-A0A7J2TMY6-F1
#
_cell.length_a   1.000
_cell.length_b   1.000
_cell.length_c   1.000
_cell.angle_alpha   90.00
_cell.angle_beta   90.00
_cell.angle_gamma   90.00
#
_symmetry.space_group_name_H-M   'P 1'
#
loop_
_entity.id
_entity.type
_entity.pdbx_description
1 polymer ?
#
loop_
_entity_poly.entity_id
_entity_poly.type
_entity_poly.pdbx_seq_one_letter_code
_entity_poly.pdbx_strand_id
1 'polypeptide(L)'
;MSEVRYYKGKYKVKVLTESRGNWIIEALEPFEDIVYGEKVEVKTGGRRIVAPNLLFKRKSLPPPPKEHVYELKMEKKLRRLIAKREK
;
A
#
# COMPACT_ATOMS: atom_id res chain seq x y z
N MET A 1 -14.13 -20.64 5.75
CA MET A 1 -14.19 -20.26 4.31
C MET A 1 -12.95 -19.45 4.00
N SER A 2 -12.19 -19.80 2.96
CA SER A 2 -11.00 -19.03 2.58
C SER A 2 -11.41 -17.82 1.74
N GLU A 3 -11.32 -16.61 2.29
CA GLU A 3 -11.63 -15.36 1.57
C GLU A 3 -10.45 -14.96 0.66
N VAL A 4 -10.75 -14.51 -0.57
CA VAL A 4 -9.72 -13.95 -1.48
C VAL A 4 -9.67 -12.43 -1.29
N ARG A 5 -8.46 -11.89 -1.11
CA ARG A 5 -8.20 -10.46 -0.94
C ARG A 5 -7.02 -10.01 -1.80
N TYR A 6 -6.75 -8.72 -1.78
CA TYR A 6 -5.67 -8.06 -2.51
C TYR A 6 -4.63 -7.49 -1.54
N TYR A 7 -3.44 -8.06 -1.52
CA TYR A 7 -2.29 -7.55 -0.77
C TYR A 7 -1.73 -6.30 -1.44
N LYS A 8 -1.52 -5.24 -0.63
CA LYS A 8 -1.16 -3.88 -1.08
C LYS A 8 -2.08 -3.34 -2.18
N GLY A 9 -3.30 -3.87 -2.26
CA GLY A 9 -4.29 -3.50 -3.26
C GLY A 9 -3.99 -3.96 -4.69
N LYS A 10 -2.89 -4.71 -4.90
CA LYS A 10 -2.41 -5.13 -6.23
C LYS A 10 -2.44 -6.65 -6.40
N TYR A 11 -1.91 -7.38 -5.43
CA TYR A 11 -1.59 -8.81 -5.56
C TYR A 11 -2.69 -9.70 -4.97
N LYS A 12 -3.20 -10.66 -5.74
CA LYS A 12 -4.22 -11.62 -5.29
C LYS A 12 -3.65 -12.60 -4.27
N VAL A 13 -4.30 -12.70 -3.13
CA VAL A 13 -3.92 -13.58 -2.04
C VAL A 13 -5.15 -14.24 -1.43
N LYS A 14 -4.97 -15.44 -0.91
CA LYS A 14 -5.99 -16.20 -0.20
C LYS A 14 -5.72 -16.12 1.29
N VAL A 15 -6.73 -15.76 2.08
CA VAL A 15 -6.61 -15.70 3.55
C VAL A 15 -6.79 -17.12 4.10
N LEU A 16 -5.78 -17.60 4.84
CA LEU A 16 -5.80 -18.90 5.51
C LEU A 16 -6.22 -18.77 6.98
N THR A 17 -5.69 -17.77 7.67
CA THR A 17 -5.95 -17.57 9.10
C THR A 17 -6.14 -16.09 9.41
N GLU A 18 -7.20 -15.78 10.14
CA GLU A 18 -7.51 -14.44 10.62
C GLU A 18 -7.24 -14.38 12.12
N SER A 19 -6.46 -13.39 12.55
CA SER A 19 -6.23 -13.07 13.96
C SER A 19 -6.40 -11.56 14.17
N ARG A 20 -6.54 -11.11 15.41
CA ARG A 20 -6.67 -9.67 15.73
C ARG A 20 -5.43 -8.85 15.34
N GLY A 21 -4.26 -9.48 15.31
CA GLY A 21 -3.00 -8.86 14.94
C GLY A 21 -2.65 -9.09 13.48
N ASN A 22 -2.07 -10.25 13.19
CA ASN A 22 -1.55 -10.58 11.86
C ASN A 22 -2.35 -11.71 11.21
N TRP A 23 -2.46 -11.66 9.89
CA TRP A 23 -3.16 -12.67 9.09
C TRP A 23 -2.17 -13.50 8.31
N ILE A 24 -2.47 -14.79 8.16
CA ILE A 24 -1.71 -15.70 7.31
C ILE A 24 -2.38 -15.74 5.94
N ILE A 25 -1.63 -15.34 4.92
CA ILE A 25 -2.07 -15.32 3.53
C ILE A 25 -1.25 -16.30 2.70
N GLU A 26 -1.85 -16.78 1.63
CA GLU A 26 -1.21 -17.59 0.59
C GLU A 26 -1.24 -16.80 -0.74
N ALA A 27 -0.09 -16.68 -1.39
CA ALA A 27 0.05 -15.98 -2.65
C ALA A 27 -0.60 -16.77 -3.79
N LEU A 28 -1.55 -16.17 -4.52
CA LEU A 28 -2.14 -16.80 -5.71
C LEU A 28 -1.39 -16.43 -7.00
N GLU A 29 -0.54 -15.41 -6.94
CA GLU A 29 0.35 -14.98 -8.02
C GLU A 29 1.71 -14.61 -7.44
N PRO A 30 2.81 -14.72 -8.21
CA PRO A 30 4.12 -14.32 -7.72
C PRO A 30 4.18 -12.80 -7.57
N PHE A 31 4.83 -12.31 -6.51
CA PHE A 31 5.02 -10.89 -6.28
C PHE A 31 6.29 -10.57 -5.50
N GLU A 32 6.78 -9.34 -5.69
CA GLU A 32 7.86 -8.78 -4.89
C GLU A 32 7.29 -8.02 -3.69
N ASP A 33 7.89 -8.24 -2.53
CA ASP A 33 7.61 -7.51 -1.30
C ASP A 33 8.89 -6.87 -0.73
N ILE A 34 8.74 -5.84 0.10
CA ILE A 34 9.86 -5.19 0.79
C ILE A 34 9.67 -5.38 2.27
N VAL A 35 10.62 -6.06 2.91
CA VAL A 35 10.51 -6.50 4.31
C VAL A 35 11.83 -6.17 4.99
N TYR A 36 11.77 -5.34 6.03
CA TYR A 36 12.96 -4.77 6.67
C TYR A 36 13.93 -4.08 5.69
N GLY A 37 13.42 -3.55 4.58
CA GLY A 37 14.23 -2.91 3.53
C GLY A 37 14.76 -3.85 2.46
N GLU A 38 14.60 -5.17 2.63
CA GLU A 38 15.04 -6.16 1.66
C GLU A 38 13.93 -6.56 0.69
N LYS A 39 14.27 -6.72 -0.59
CA LYS A 39 13.35 -7.25 -1.59
C LYS A 39 13.25 -8.76 -1.43
N VAL A 40 12.03 -9.24 -1.22
CA VAL A 40 11.73 -10.66 -1.11
C VAL A 40 10.73 -11.04 -2.19
N GLU A 41 11.10 -12.03 -3.00
CA GLU A 41 10.20 -12.61 -4.00
C GLU A 41 9.34 -13.70 -3.36
N VAL A 42 8.03 -13.56 -3.48
CA VAL A 42 7.05 -14.53 -2.99
C VAL A 42 6.50 -15.29 -4.20
N LYS A 43 6.74 -16.61 -4.24
CA LYS A 43 6.21 -17.50 -5.28
C LYS A 43 4.74 -17.84 -5.02
N THR A 44 4.02 -18.26 -6.06
CA THR A 44 2.66 -18.82 -5.94
C THR A 44 2.63 -19.98 -4.94
N GLY A 45 1.61 -20.01 -4.08
CA GLY A 45 1.50 -20.96 -2.95
C GLY A 45 2.35 -20.60 -1.73
N GLY A 46 3.21 -19.57 -1.83
CA GLY A 46 3.99 -19.05 -0.73
C GLY A 46 3.10 -18.46 0.36
N ARG A 47 3.42 -18.75 1.62
CA ARG A 47 2.69 -18.23 2.78
C ARG A 47 3.39 -17.03 3.39
N ARG A 48 2.61 -16.05 3.84
CA ARG A 48 3.09 -14.80 4.43
C ARG A 48 2.23 -14.39 5.61
N ILE A 49 2.87 -13.82 6.62
CA ILE A 49 2.22 -13.15 7.73
C ILE A 49 2.17 -11.66 7.40
N VAL A 50 0.97 -11.08 7.36
CA VAL A 50 0.78 -9.68 6.97
C VAL A 50 -0.21 -8.99 7.90
N ALA A 51 -0.09 -7.66 7.98
CA ALA A 51 -1.04 -6.84 8.71
C ALA A 51 -2.37 -6.71 7.91
N PRO A 52 -3.54 -6.76 8.57
CA PRO A 52 -4.86 -6.74 7.91
C PRO A 52 -5.13 -5.45 7.12
N ASN A 53 -4.54 -4.33 7.54
CA ASN A 53 -4.66 -3.02 6.88
C ASN A 53 -4.06 -2.99 5.47
N LEU A 54 -3.19 -3.95 5.13
CA LEU A 54 -2.62 -4.11 3.79
C LEU A 54 -3.47 -4.99 2.87
N LEU A 55 -4.56 -5.57 3.38
CA LEU A 55 -5.44 -6.49 2.66
C LEU A 55 -6.76 -5.81 2.27
N PHE A 56 -6.98 -5.65 0.97
CA PHE A 56 -8.15 -5.00 0.40
C PHE A 56 -9.12 -6.02 -0.19
N LYS A 57 -10.43 -5.75 -0.09
CA LYS A 57 -11.46 -6.62 -0.71
C LYS A 57 -11.51 -6.49 -2.24
N ARG A 58 -11.07 -5.36 -2.77
CA ARG A 58 -11.05 -5.06 -4.21
C ARG A 58 -9.64 -4.67 -4.64
N LYS A 59 -9.35 -4.87 -5.92
CA LYS A 59 -8.09 -4.39 -6.53
C LYS A 59 -8.16 -2.87 -6.64
N SER A 60 -7.40 -2.17 -5.81
CA SER A 60 -7.31 -0.72 -5.81
C SER A 60 -5.95 -0.33 -5.23
N LEU A 61 -5.20 0.51 -5.93
CA LEU A 61 -3.96 1.03 -5.38
C LEU A 61 -4.26 1.84 -4.10
N PRO A 62 -3.39 1.77 -3.08
CA PRO A 62 -3.52 2.63 -1.92
C PRO A 62 -3.49 4.10 -2.39
N PRO A 63 -4.20 5.00 -1.70
CA PRO A 63 -4.15 6.42 -2.04
C PRO A 63 -2.69 6.90 -1.98
N PRO A 64 -2.31 7.85 -2.85
CA PRO A 64 -0.98 8.43 -2.79
C PRO A 64 -0.75 9.01 -1.38
N PRO A 65 0.49 8.93 -0.86
CA PRO A 65 0.82 9.59 0.39
C PRO A 65 0.42 11.06 0.30
N LYS A 66 -0.24 11.57 1.35
CA LYS A 66 -0.60 12.98 1.41
C LYS A 66 0.69 13.81 1.38
N GLU A 67 0.73 14.81 0.51
CA GLU A 67 1.80 15.81 0.53
C GLU A 67 1.91 16.42 1.93
N HIS A 68 3.14 16.73 2.36
CA HIS A 68 3.33 17.33 3.66
C HIS A 68 2.68 18.71 3.68
N VAL A 69 1.99 19.04 4.77
CA VAL A 69 1.29 20.34 4.93
C VAL A 69 2.22 21.52 4.68
N TYR A 70 3.51 21.36 4.97
CA TYR A 70 4.55 22.35 4.70
C TYR A 70 4.75 22.61 3.21
N GLU A 71 4.84 21.56 2.39
CA GLU A 71 5.03 21.63 0.94
C GLU A 71 3.87 22.37 0.28
N LEU A 72 2.63 21.99 0.62
CA LEU A 72 1.41 22.66 0.17
C LEU A 72 1.36 24.15 0.55
N LYS A 73 1.85 24.51 1.75
CA LYS A 73 1.92 25.91 2.21
C LYS A 73 2.99 26.70 1.46
N MET A 74 4.13 26.09 1.16
CA MET A 74 5.20 26.71 0.39
C MET A 74 4.78 27.00 -1.04
N GLU A 75 4.13 26.04 -1.70
CA GLU A 75 3.64 26.24 -3.06
C GLU A 75 2.62 27.39 -3.14
N LYS A 76 1.66 27.43 -2.20
CA LYS A 76 0.69 28.54 -2.08
C LYS A 76 1.37 29.89 -1.85
N LYS A 77 2.41 29.93 -1.01
CA LYS A 77 3.17 31.16 -0.74
C LYS A 77 3.92 31.63 -2.00
N LEU A 78 4.56 30.71 -2.72
CA LEU A 78 5.29 31.01 -3.95
C LEU A 78 4.36 31.55 -5.04
N ARG A 79 3.22 30.89 -5.29
CA ARG A 79 2.21 31.36 -6.26
C ARG A 79 1.75 32.79 -5.96
N ARG A 80 1.52 33.14 -4.69
CA ARG A 80 1.15 34.49 -4.26
C ARG A 80 2.25 35.53 -4.54
N LEU A 81 3.51 35.16 -4.43
CA LEU A 81 4.64 36.05 -4.70
C LEU A 81 4.79 36.32 -6.20
N ILE A 82 4.65 35.29 -7.04
CA ILE A 82 4.71 35.43 -8.50
C ILE A 82 3.57 36.34 -8.99
N ALA A 83 2.34 36.08 -8.56
CA ALA A 83 1.18 36.89 -8.93
C ALA A 83 1.26 38.36 -8.49
N LYS A 84 2.04 38.66 -7.44
CA LYS A 84 2.32 40.04 -7.01
C LYS A 84 3.44 40.71 -7.81
N ARG A 85 4.32 39.94 -8.45
CA ARG A 85 5.46 40.42 -9.23
C ARG A 85 5.11 40.65 -10.70
N GLU A 86 4.15 39.88 -11.22
CA GLU A 86 3.61 40.03 -12.59
C GLU A 86 2.54 41.13 -12.72
N LYS A 87 2.27 41.86 -11.63
CA LYS A 87 1.30 42.95 -11.56
C LYS A 87 2.02 44.27 -11.36
#